data_AF-A0A9D6ZXB7-F1
#
_entry.id   AF-A0A9D6ZXB7-F1
#
_cell.length_a   1.000
_cell.length_b   1.000
_cell.length_c   1.000
_cell.angle_alpha   90.00
_cell.angle_beta   90.00
_cell.angle_gamma   90.00
#
_symmetry.space_group_name_H-M   'P 1'
#
loop_
_entity.id
_entity.type
_entity.pdbx_description
1 polymer ?
#
loop_
_entity_poly.entity_id
_entity_poly.type
_entity_poly.pdbx_seq_one_letter_code
_entity_poly.pdbx_strand_id
1 'polypeptide(L)'
;MDKPIPLCGEHHIPKEWRLTAFEYMEDGIAIRVPNIFAWVCPSDGEASFTPDTTDEIIGTVRDLVQIAKRARQRRSVLTEYVVAVG
;
A
#
# COMPACT_ATOMS: atom_id res chain seq x y z
N MET A 1 1.96 -10.62 -28.42
CA MET A 1 3.23 -10.93 -27.73
C MET A 1 2.87 -11.19 -26.28
N ASP A 2 2.75 -12.46 -25.90
CA ASP A 2 2.50 -12.88 -24.52
C ASP A 2 3.65 -12.39 -23.63
N LYS A 3 3.33 -11.54 -22.65
CA LYS A 3 4.31 -11.16 -21.62
C LYS A 3 4.68 -12.45 -20.86
N PRO A 4 5.97 -12.77 -20.69
CA PRO A 4 6.38 -13.98 -19.99
C PRO A 4 5.85 -13.96 -18.55
N ILE A 5 5.30 -15.09 -18.11
CA ILE A 5 4.82 -15.25 -16.74
C ILE A 5 6.04 -15.18 -15.81
N PRO A 6 6.09 -14.25 -14.84
CA PRO A 6 7.18 -14.18 -13.90
C PRO A 6 7.19 -15.41 -13.00
N LEU A 7 8.38 -15.93 -12.73
CA LEU A 7 8.60 -16.96 -11.73
C LEU A 7 8.78 -16.30 -10.35
N CYS A 8 8.27 -16.94 -9.30
CA CYS A 8 8.66 -16.58 -7.94
C CYS A 8 10.14 -16.88 -7.74
N GLY A 9 10.90 -15.93 -7.20
CA GLY A 9 12.35 -16.06 -7.01
C GLY A 9 12.73 -17.10 -5.95
N GLU A 10 11.87 -17.33 -4.96
CA GLU A 10 12.10 -18.30 -3.88
C GLU A 10 11.65 -19.71 -4.29
N HIS A 11 10.41 -19.83 -4.77
CA HIS A 11 9.77 -21.11 -5.04
C HIS A 11 10.01 -21.64 -6.46
N HIS A 12 10.51 -20.82 -7.39
CA HIS A 12 10.69 -21.15 -8.81
C HIS A 12 9.40 -21.63 -9.52
N ILE A 13 8.24 -21.29 -8.99
CA ILE A 13 6.93 -21.61 -9.58
C ILE A 13 6.38 -20.42 -10.38
N PRO A 14 5.60 -20.67 -11.46
CA PRO A 14 4.92 -19.62 -12.20
C PRO A 14 3.93 -18.90 -11.29
N LYS A 15 3.98 -17.57 -11.31
CA LYS A 15 2.99 -16.74 -10.62
C LYS A 15 1.66 -16.79 -11.37
N GLU A 16 0.58 -16.57 -10.63
CA GLU A 16 -0.77 -16.52 -11.17
C GLU A 16 -1.23 -15.08 -11.30
N TRP A 17 -1.87 -14.73 -12.42
CA TRP A 17 -2.48 -13.42 -12.60
C TRP A 17 -3.80 -13.38 -11.83
N ARG A 18 -3.82 -12.71 -10.67
CA ARG A 18 -5.00 -12.65 -9.81
C ARG A 18 -5.16 -11.30 -9.12
N LEU A 19 -6.37 -11.05 -8.61
CA LEU A 19 -6.65 -9.90 -7.78
C LEU A 19 -5.95 -10.06 -6.42
N THR A 20 -5.32 -8.99 -5.98
CA THR A 20 -4.68 -8.87 -4.67
C THR A 20 -4.89 -7.48 -4.09
N ALA A 21 -4.39 -7.25 -2.89
CA ALA A 21 -4.31 -5.95 -2.25
C ALA A 21 -2.86 -5.51 -2.15
N PHE A 22 -2.61 -4.22 -2.39
CA PHE A 22 -1.35 -3.58 -2.05
C PHE A 22 -1.46 -2.97 -0.66
N GLU A 23 -0.51 -3.29 0.21
CA GLU A 23 -0.44 -2.78 1.57
C GLU A 23 0.86 -2.01 1.78
N TYR A 24 0.75 -0.81 2.35
CA TYR A 24 1.88 0.06 2.63
C TYR A 24 1.73 0.67 4.02
N MET A 25 2.84 0.69 4.77
CA MET A 25 2.87 1.24 6.12
C MET A 25 4.06 2.17 6.26
N GLU A 26 3.80 3.44 6.60
CA GLU A 26 4.84 4.43 6.88
C GLU A 26 4.39 5.31 8.06
N ASP A 27 5.26 5.52 9.05
CA ASP A 27 5.01 6.41 10.19
C ASP A 27 3.69 6.15 10.96
N GLY A 28 3.24 4.90 10.99
CA GLY A 28 1.96 4.49 11.60
C GLY A 28 0.72 4.76 10.74
N ILE A 29 0.90 5.16 9.47
CA ILE A 29 -0.15 5.31 8.47
C ILE A 29 -0.18 4.02 7.64
N ALA A 30 -1.27 3.26 7.75
CA ALA A 30 -1.51 2.07 6.94
C ALA A 30 -2.41 2.42 5.75
N ILE A 31 -1.95 2.15 4.54
CA ILE A 31 -2.67 2.33 3.29
C ILE A 31 -2.87 0.95 2.68
N ARG A 32 -4.12 0.61 2.38
CA ARG A 32 -4.49 -0.62 1.70
C ARG A 32 -5.28 -0.29 0.45
N VAL A 33 -4.74 -0.70 -0.70
CA VAL A 33 -5.40 -0.56 -2.00
C VAL A 33 -5.87 -1.95 -2.44
N PRO A 34 -7.17 -2.28 -2.32
CA PRO A 34 -7.69 -3.58 -2.74
C PRO A 34 -7.95 -3.64 -4.26
N ASN A 35 -8.23 -4.84 -4.75
CA ASN A 35 -8.70 -5.10 -6.12
C ASN A 35 -7.72 -4.72 -7.23
N ILE A 36 -6.42 -4.94 -6.98
CA ILE A 36 -5.38 -4.73 -7.98
C ILE A 36 -5.00 -6.06 -8.60
N PHE A 37 -4.89 -6.13 -9.93
CA PHE A 37 -4.34 -7.29 -10.60
C PHE A 37 -2.81 -7.31 -10.50
N ALA A 38 -2.26 -8.45 -10.07
CA ALA A 38 -0.83 -8.67 -9.99
C ALA A 38 -0.50 -10.14 -10.28
N TRP A 39 0.78 -10.39 -10.57
CA TRP A 39 1.33 -11.73 -10.57
C TRP A 39 1.59 -12.15 -9.14
N VAL A 40 0.81 -13.10 -8.62
CA VAL A 40 0.93 -13.53 -7.23
C VAL A 40 1.44 -14.96 -7.19
N CYS A 41 2.46 -15.19 -6.38
CA CYS A 41 2.94 -16.53 -6.11
C CYS A 41 1.88 -17.31 -5.31
N PRO A 42 1.48 -18.51 -5.76
CA PRO A 42 0.48 -19.31 -5.05
C PRO A 42 0.99 -19.92 -3.74
N SER A 43 2.31 -19.96 -3.51
CA SER A 43 2.93 -20.56 -2.32
C SER A 43 2.96 -19.60 -1.12
N ASP A 44 3.48 -18.38 -1.31
CA ASP A 44 3.76 -17.41 -0.25
C ASP A 44 2.91 -16.13 -0.35
N GLY A 45 2.21 -15.91 -1.47
CA GLY A 45 1.47 -14.68 -1.73
C GLY A 45 2.31 -13.51 -2.24
N GLU A 46 3.57 -13.72 -2.64
CA GLU A 46 4.44 -12.68 -3.20
C GLU A 46 3.84 -12.09 -4.48
N ALA A 47 3.40 -10.83 -4.38
CA ALA A 47 2.81 -10.09 -5.49
C ALA A 47 3.86 -9.28 -6.27
N SER A 48 3.85 -9.42 -7.59
CA SER A 48 4.59 -8.58 -8.52
C SER A 48 3.61 -7.81 -9.39
N PHE A 49 3.66 -6.50 -9.27
CA PHE A 49 2.82 -5.57 -10.02
C PHE A 49 3.50 -5.21 -11.34
N THR A 50 2.71 -4.82 -12.35
CA THR A 50 3.27 -4.27 -13.60
C THR A 50 3.82 -2.87 -13.34
N PRO A 51 4.76 -2.38 -14.17
CA PRO A 51 5.27 -1.00 -14.04
C PRO A 51 4.15 0.05 -14.06
N ASP A 52 3.19 -0.09 -14.99
CA ASP A 52 2.06 0.82 -15.12
C ASP A 52 1.23 0.91 -13.83
N THR A 53 0.87 -0.24 -13.25
CA THR A 53 0.12 -0.31 -11.98
C THR A 53 0.97 0.18 -10.81
N THR A 54 2.27 -0.09 -10.83
CA THR A 54 3.20 0.36 -9.79
C THR A 54 3.27 1.89 -9.73
N ASP A 55 3.36 2.56 -10.88
CA ASP A 55 3.42 4.01 -10.95
C ASP A 55 2.13 4.67 -10.41
N GLU A 56 0.96 4.13 -10.78
CA GLU A 56 -0.34 4.58 -10.28
C GLU A 56 -0.49 4.39 -8.76
N ILE A 57 -0.09 3.23 -8.25
CA ILE A 57 -0.13 2.92 -6.82
C ILE A 57 0.80 3.85 -6.05
N ILE A 58 2.04 4.04 -6.52
CA ILE A 58 3.04 4.89 -5.85
C ILE A 58 2.54 6.34 -5.77
N GLY A 59 1.97 6.87 -6.85
CA GLY A 59 1.37 8.21 -6.86
C GLY A 59 0.27 8.34 -5.81
N THR A 60 -0.69 7.39 -5.83
CA THR A 60 -1.83 7.37 -4.91
C THR A 60 -1.39 7.25 -3.44
N VAL A 61 -0.46 6.34 -3.16
CA VAL A 61 0.07 6.11 -1.81
C VAL A 61 0.77 7.36 -1.30
N ARG A 62 1.61 7.99 -2.12
CA ARG A 62 2.32 9.23 -1.74
C ARG A 62 1.34 10.34 -1.39
N ASP A 63 0.30 10.53 -2.18
CA ASP A 63 -0.72 11.56 -1.92
C ASP A 63 -1.48 11.30 -0.61
N LEU A 64 -1.90 10.05 -0.40
CA LEU A 64 -2.60 9.63 0.83
C LEU A 64 -1.72 9.80 2.07
N VAL A 65 -0.44 9.42 2.00
CA VAL A 65 0.52 9.63 3.09
C VAL A 65 0.65 11.12 3.41
N GLN A 66 0.81 11.98 2.40
CA GLN A 66 0.95 13.42 2.62
C GLN A 66 -0.31 14.02 3.25
N ILE A 67 -1.50 13.61 2.80
CA ILE A 67 -2.78 14.03 3.38
C ILE A 67 -2.88 13.56 4.84
N ALA A 68 -2.54 12.31 5.12
CA ALA A 68 -2.57 11.74 6.47
C ALA A 68 -1.58 12.43 7.42
N LYS A 69 -0.34 12.70 6.96
CA LYS A 69 0.65 13.47 7.73
C LYS A 69 0.17 14.88 8.05
N ARG A 70 -0.41 15.60 7.06
CA ARG A 70 -1.01 16.92 7.27
C ARG A 70 -2.19 16.87 8.26
N ALA A 71 -3.06 15.87 8.15
CA ALA A 71 -4.18 15.68 9.07
C ALA A 71 -3.72 15.41 10.51
N ARG A 72 -2.67 14.59 10.68
CA ARG A 72 -2.04 14.31 11.98
C ARG A 72 -1.44 15.57 12.60
N GLN A 73 -0.73 16.39 11.82
CA GLN A 73 -0.20 17.68 12.27
C GLN A 73 -1.30 18.67 12.67
N ARG A 74 -2.45 18.67 11.98
CA ARG A 74 -3.60 19.50 12.37
C ARG A 74 -4.25 19.01 13.67
N ARG A 75 -4.35 17.69 13.87
CA ARG A 75 -4.93 17.11 15.09
C ARG A 75 -4.07 17.31 16.34
N SER A 76 -2.75 17.45 16.22
CA SER A 76 -1.89 17.78 17.37
C SER A 76 -2.05 19.22 17.89
N VAL A 77 -2.86 20.05 17.23
CA VAL A 77 -3.17 21.44 17.63
C VAL A 77 -4.52 21.53 18.38
N LEU A 78 -5.16 20.41 18.73
CA LEU A 78 -6.28 20.42 19.68
C LEU A 78 -5.71 20.55 21.10
N THR A 79 -5.42 21.79 21.49
CA THR A 79 -5.04 22.17 22.85
C THR A 79 -6.17 21.77 23.80
N GLU A 80 -5.92 20.79 24.68
CA GLU A 80 -6.81 20.48 25.78
C GLU A 80 -6.73 21.63 26.80
N TYR A 81 -7.77 22.44 26.90
CA TYR A 81 -7.91 23.44 27.96
C TYR A 81 -8.63 22.79 29.14
N VAL A 82 -7.86 22.31 30.12
CA VAL A 82 -8.42 21.92 31.42
C VAL A 82 -8.53 23.18 32.28
N VAL A 83 -9.76 23.69 32.44
CA VAL A 83 -10.05 24.75 33.41
C VAL A 83 -10.54 24.08 34.70
N ALA A 84 -9.71 24.09 35.73
CA ALA A 84 -10.12 23.75 37.08
C ALA A 84 -10.55 25.01 37.82
N VAL A 85 -11.74 24.99 38.42
CA VAL A 85 -12.18 25.97 39.41
C VAL A 85 -12.12 25.26 40.77
N GLY A 86 -11.45 25.90 41.73
CA GLY A 86 -11.09 25.33 43.04
C GLY A 86 -12.26 25.01 43.96
#